data_AF-A0A8H6LWN8-F1
#
_entry.id   AF-A0A8H6LWN8-F1
#
_cell.length_a   1.000
_cell.length_b   1.000
_cell.length_c   1.000
_cell.angle_alpha   90.00
_cell.angle_beta   90.00
_cell.angle_gamma   90.00
#
_symmetry.space_group_name_H-M   'P 1'
#
loop_
_entity.id
_entity.type
_entity.pdbx_description
1 polymer ?
#
loop_
_entity_poly.entity_id
_entity_poly.type
_entity_poly.pdbx_seq_one_letter_code
_entity_poly.pdbx_strand_id
1 'polypeptide(L)'
;MFALRLLPFFTVLGSVCLTTAVSNGNCFDTVLPISITANNIELKLSAPRNQQELTDIWTRATSLTSNVTAEIIGGPVTNKATYKIWTQLCVPSKPDAAKTVANVVLNVELASTIPIGTLADLGRSTTTLRRLSRQGMPSSSMTGSGLGSQTSQMVSRNSNSRRKLEIASELVKYLRAKPRGNQFNRVVGIGHSYGSTEKGSAQLSVTLLSLVGKYGNVLDAAILTGFTAGGGLGLTAFAAVGWTIAAQQNPKRFGSLPTSYMTTEGISNSQSFFFRYGNYETAVLQAAEATKATATLGELFTGAANPALNYTNPVFMVTGDKDYPFCGGNCYQKINGTNLVDASKVVFPAVPESKFSTFIPAETGHGNNLHLSAPEAYGKIQDWIAQL
;
A
#
# COMPACT_ATOMS: atom_id res chain seq x y z
N MET A 1 -48.20 -6.57 -50.34
CA MET A 1 -47.00 -5.72 -50.42
C MET A 1 -46.28 -5.76 -49.08
N PHE A 2 -45.34 -6.68 -48.93
CA PHE A 2 -44.42 -6.77 -47.78
C PHE A 2 -43.02 -6.89 -48.37
N ALA A 3 -42.13 -5.96 -48.04
CA ALA A 3 -40.69 -6.10 -48.30
C ALA A 3 -39.92 -5.27 -47.28
N LEU A 4 -39.70 -5.89 -46.12
CA LEU A 4 -38.71 -5.51 -45.14
C LEU A 4 -37.33 -5.84 -45.74
N ARG A 5 -36.53 -4.83 -46.07
CA ARG A 5 -35.18 -5.04 -46.64
C ARG A 5 -34.20 -5.42 -45.53
N LEU A 6 -33.78 -6.69 -45.58
CA LEU A 6 -32.59 -7.24 -44.94
C LEU A 6 -31.32 -6.56 -45.46
N LEU A 7 -30.41 -6.22 -44.56
CA LEU A 7 -29.00 -5.92 -44.85
C LEU A 7 -28.10 -6.95 -44.14
N PRO A 8 -26.93 -7.27 -44.71
CA PRO A 8 -26.36 -8.60 -44.66
C PRO A 8 -25.48 -8.83 -43.43
N PHE A 9 -25.57 -10.06 -42.92
CA PHE A 9 -24.58 -10.65 -42.03
C PHE A 9 -23.21 -10.66 -42.72
N PHE A 10 -22.30 -9.80 -42.26
CA PHE A 10 -20.87 -10.05 -42.46
C PHE A 10 -20.41 -11.04 -41.38
N THR A 11 -20.33 -12.31 -41.78
CA THR A 11 -19.50 -13.32 -41.13
C THR A 11 -18.04 -12.92 -41.24
N VAL A 12 -17.53 -12.25 -40.20
CA VAL A 12 -16.08 -12.25 -39.94
C VAL A 12 -15.81 -13.49 -39.11
N LEU A 13 -15.11 -14.46 -39.74
CA LEU A 13 -14.46 -15.57 -39.05
C LEU A 13 -13.52 -14.98 -38.00
N GLY A 14 -14.02 -14.84 -36.77
CA GLY A 14 -13.19 -14.59 -35.60
C GLY A 14 -12.44 -15.87 -35.31
N SER A 15 -11.16 -15.91 -35.68
CA SER A 15 -10.23 -16.98 -35.30
C SER A 15 -10.43 -17.36 -33.84
N VAL A 16 -10.78 -18.63 -33.62
CA VAL A 16 -10.60 -19.32 -32.35
C VAL A 16 -9.11 -19.27 -32.04
N CYS A 17 -8.67 -18.24 -31.31
CA CYS A 17 -7.35 -18.24 -30.73
C CYS A 17 -7.48 -18.91 -29.36
N LEU A 18 -6.86 -20.07 -29.28
CA LEU A 18 -6.77 -20.91 -28.10
C LEU A 18 -6.37 -20.10 -26.86
N THR A 19 -6.92 -20.53 -25.74
CA THR A 19 -6.48 -20.22 -24.38
C THR A 19 -4.95 -20.33 -24.18
N THR A 20 -4.49 -19.68 -23.09
CA THR A 20 -3.15 -19.74 -22.44
C THR A 20 -2.20 -18.62 -22.88
N ALA A 21 -1.65 -17.76 -22.00
CA ALA A 21 -1.19 -18.00 -20.64
C ALA A 21 -1.49 -16.83 -19.69
N VAL A 22 -2.29 -17.11 -18.65
CA VAL A 22 -2.08 -16.54 -17.30
C VAL A 22 -1.12 -17.51 -16.64
N SER A 23 0.04 -17.08 -16.18
CA SER A 23 0.89 -17.96 -15.39
C SER A 23 0.49 -17.82 -13.91
N ASN A 24 -0.36 -18.71 -13.41
CA ASN A 24 -0.05 -19.99 -12.76
C ASN A 24 0.89 -19.86 -11.54
N GLY A 25 0.40 -19.14 -10.53
CA GLY A 25 0.68 -19.41 -9.13
C GLY A 25 -0.57 -19.98 -8.44
N ASN A 26 -0.39 -20.94 -7.53
CA ASN A 26 -1.46 -21.46 -6.69
C ASN A 26 -1.61 -20.52 -5.48
N CYS A 27 -2.76 -19.83 -5.38
CA CYS A 27 -3.07 -18.94 -4.27
C CYS A 27 -3.99 -19.62 -3.27
N PHE A 28 -3.72 -19.39 -1.98
CA PHE A 28 -4.44 -19.99 -0.88
C PHE A 28 -4.90 -18.92 0.10
N ASP A 29 -6.21 -18.81 0.28
CA ASP A 29 -6.80 -17.93 1.28
C ASP A 29 -6.82 -18.66 2.63
N THR A 30 -6.50 -17.97 3.72
CA THR A 30 -6.47 -18.51 5.07
C THR A 30 -6.76 -17.41 6.08
N VAL A 31 -7.55 -17.70 7.11
CA VAL A 31 -7.75 -16.76 8.24
C VAL A 31 -6.89 -17.21 9.41
N LEU A 32 -5.83 -16.46 9.70
CA LEU A 32 -4.87 -16.75 10.76
C LEU A 32 -5.28 -16.09 12.08
N PRO A 33 -5.34 -16.82 13.20
CA PRO A 33 -5.47 -16.23 14.53
C PRO A 33 -4.11 -15.69 14.97
N ILE A 34 -3.91 -14.38 14.90
CA ILE A 34 -2.66 -13.72 15.28
C ILE A 34 -2.83 -13.10 16.66
N SER A 35 -2.10 -13.62 17.65
CA SER A 35 -2.06 -13.09 19.01
C SER A 35 -0.86 -12.17 19.17
N ILE A 36 -1.10 -10.94 19.62
CA ILE A 36 -0.05 -9.93 19.79
C ILE A 36 -0.15 -9.24 21.13
N THR A 37 1.00 -8.77 21.61
CA THR A 37 1.13 -7.81 22.70
C THR A 37 1.76 -6.54 22.13
N ALA A 38 1.00 -5.45 22.06
CA ALA A 38 1.44 -4.18 21.50
C ALA A 38 1.51 -3.11 22.58
N ASN A 39 2.66 -2.45 22.71
CA ASN A 39 2.86 -1.28 23.57
C ASN A 39 2.37 -0.03 22.82
N ASN A 40 1.06 0.18 22.81
CA ASN A 40 0.42 1.27 22.08
C ASN A 40 0.65 2.62 22.76
N ILE A 41 0.26 3.68 22.07
CA ILE A 41 0.12 5.02 22.60
C ILE A 41 -1.37 5.26 22.83
N GLU A 42 -1.74 5.67 24.04
CA GLU A 42 -3.09 6.17 24.30
C GLU A 42 -3.28 7.50 23.58
N LEU A 43 -4.43 7.69 22.94
CA LEU A 43 -4.81 8.99 22.42
C LEU A 43 -5.77 9.64 23.40
N LYS A 44 -5.38 10.79 23.93
CA LYS A 44 -6.23 11.69 24.73
C LYS A 44 -7.21 12.45 23.82
N LEU A 45 -7.77 11.75 22.84
CA LEU A 45 -8.70 12.29 21.86
C LEU A 45 -9.89 11.35 21.77
N SER A 46 -11.07 11.86 22.14
CA SER A 46 -12.33 11.17 21.90
C SER A 46 -12.65 11.14 20.41
N ALA A 47 -13.46 10.16 19.98
CA ALA A 47 -14.02 10.19 18.64
C ALA A 47 -14.82 11.50 18.45
N PRO A 48 -14.65 12.22 17.32
CA PRO A 48 -15.32 13.50 17.12
C PRO A 48 -16.83 13.30 17.13
N ARG A 49 -17.59 14.20 17.77
CA ARG A 49 -19.05 14.04 17.88
C ARG A 49 -19.76 14.28 16.56
N ASN A 50 -19.17 15.08 15.68
CA ASN A 50 -19.71 15.45 14.38
C ASN A 50 -18.59 15.93 13.45
N GLN A 51 -18.96 16.29 12.22
CA GLN A 51 -18.00 16.73 11.20
C GLN A 51 -17.29 18.04 11.57
N GLN A 52 -17.96 18.96 12.29
CA GLN A 52 -17.33 20.23 12.69
C GLN A 52 -16.16 19.98 13.64
N GLU A 53 -16.31 19.07 14.60
CA GLU A 53 -15.24 18.67 15.51
C GLU A 53 -14.09 17.96 14.77
N LEU A 54 -14.39 17.09 13.80
CA LEU A 54 -13.37 16.47 12.95
C LEU A 54 -12.59 17.51 12.14
N THR A 55 -13.29 18.49 11.56
CA THR A 55 -12.69 19.58 10.78
C THR A 55 -11.82 20.47 11.65
N ASP A 56 -12.22 20.80 12.89
CA ASP A 56 -11.37 21.52 13.85
C ASP A 56 -10.08 20.75 14.16
N ILE A 57 -10.18 19.46 14.49
CA ILE A 57 -9.02 18.61 14.78
C ILE A 57 -8.02 18.66 13.63
N TRP A 58 -8.47 18.50 12.38
CA TRP A 58 -7.59 18.54 11.21
C TRP A 58 -7.03 19.93 10.92
N THR A 59 -7.85 20.97 11.08
CA THR A 59 -7.41 22.36 10.89
C THR A 59 -6.28 22.71 11.87
N ARG A 60 -6.42 22.32 13.14
CA ARG A 60 -5.36 22.47 14.15
C ARG A 60 -4.18 21.56 13.87
N ALA A 61 -4.39 20.33 13.39
CA ALA A 61 -3.32 19.37 13.11
C ALA A 61 -2.46 19.78 11.91
N THR A 62 -3.03 20.47 10.92
CA THR A 62 -2.33 20.90 9.70
C THR A 62 -1.92 22.37 9.74
N SER A 63 -2.11 23.07 10.86
CA SER A 63 -1.64 24.45 11.02
C SER A 63 -0.10 24.50 11.11
N LEU A 64 0.50 25.59 10.63
CA LEU A 64 1.96 25.76 10.64
C LEU A 64 2.58 25.75 12.04
N THR A 65 1.79 26.07 13.06
CA THR A 65 2.18 26.09 14.48
C THR A 65 1.58 24.94 15.27
N SER A 66 1.15 23.86 14.58
CA SER A 66 0.44 22.76 15.22
C SER A 66 1.25 22.10 16.34
N ASN A 67 0.60 21.93 17.49
CA ASN A 67 1.09 21.09 18.59
C ASN A 67 0.08 19.98 18.95
N VAL A 68 -0.84 19.67 18.03
CA VAL A 68 -1.94 18.73 18.28
C VAL A 68 -1.42 17.36 18.69
N THR A 69 -0.32 16.89 18.10
CA THR A 69 0.31 15.62 18.49
C THR A 69 0.74 15.61 19.95
N ALA A 70 1.31 16.70 20.49
CA ALA A 70 1.69 16.77 21.90
C ALA A 70 0.46 16.84 22.84
N GLU A 71 -0.64 17.44 22.39
CA GLU A 71 -1.89 17.50 23.14
C GLU A 71 -2.57 16.13 23.25
N ILE A 72 -2.61 15.39 22.14
CA ILE A 72 -3.41 14.15 22.04
C ILE A 72 -2.61 12.89 22.35
N ILE A 73 -1.28 12.92 22.33
CA ILE A 73 -0.46 11.74 22.67
C ILE A 73 -0.41 11.58 24.20
N GLY A 74 -0.95 10.46 24.65
CA GLY A 74 -0.95 10.03 26.05
C GLY A 74 0.18 9.06 26.38
N GLY A 75 0.02 8.38 27.52
CA GLY A 75 1.00 7.42 28.02
C GLY A 75 1.03 6.11 27.22
N PRO A 76 2.03 5.25 27.47
CA PRO A 76 2.07 3.92 26.90
C PRO A 76 0.93 3.06 27.45
N VAL A 77 0.22 2.34 26.56
CA VAL A 77 -0.81 1.37 26.95
C VAL A 77 -0.54 0.03 26.27
N THR A 78 -0.27 -0.97 27.09
CA THR A 78 -0.05 -2.34 26.63
C THR A 78 -1.39 -3.01 26.36
N ASN A 79 -1.58 -3.48 25.14
CA ASN A 79 -2.77 -4.23 24.75
C ASN A 79 -2.38 -5.63 24.30
N LYS A 80 -3.04 -6.64 24.86
CA LYS A 80 -2.93 -8.03 24.42
C LYS A 80 -4.25 -8.43 23.77
N ALA A 81 -4.19 -8.90 22.53
CA ALA A 81 -5.38 -9.31 21.80
C ALA A 81 -5.05 -10.31 20.69
N THR A 82 -6.05 -11.10 20.31
CA THR A 82 -5.99 -12.02 19.18
C THR A 82 -6.89 -11.51 18.06
N TYR A 83 -6.33 -11.39 16.87
CA TYR A 83 -7.03 -10.92 15.68
C TYR A 83 -7.15 -12.03 14.65
N LYS A 84 -8.29 -12.10 13.99
CA LYS A 84 -8.49 -12.97 12.82
C LYS A 84 -8.04 -12.22 11.58
N ILE A 85 -6.92 -12.64 11.01
CA ILE A 85 -6.28 -11.98 9.88
C ILE A 85 -6.50 -12.84 8.64
N TRP A 86 -7.31 -12.36 7.69
CA TRP A 86 -7.39 -13.02 6.40
C TRP A 86 -6.06 -12.84 5.68
N THR A 87 -5.55 -13.88 5.02
CA THR A 87 -4.31 -13.83 4.24
C THR A 87 -4.48 -14.60 2.95
N GLN A 88 -3.85 -14.15 1.87
CA GLN A 88 -3.73 -14.93 0.65
C GLN A 88 -2.25 -15.16 0.36
N LEU A 89 -1.84 -16.43 0.32
CA LEU A 89 -0.48 -16.83 -0.04
C LEU A 89 -0.48 -17.43 -1.45
N CYS A 90 0.20 -16.80 -2.38
CA CYS A 90 0.44 -17.32 -3.73
C CYS A 90 1.85 -17.88 -3.84
N VAL A 91 1.96 -19.09 -4.39
CA VAL A 91 3.25 -19.76 -4.68
C VAL A 91 3.27 -20.20 -6.15
N PRO A 92 4.45 -20.37 -6.77
CA PRO A 92 4.53 -20.84 -8.16
C PRO A 92 3.78 -22.18 -8.37
N SER A 93 3.07 -22.36 -9.48
CA SER A 93 2.33 -23.61 -9.75
C SER A 93 3.21 -24.84 -9.97
N LYS A 94 4.52 -24.64 -10.23
CA LYS A 94 5.54 -25.69 -10.28
C LYS A 94 6.57 -25.42 -9.18
N PRO A 95 6.27 -25.74 -7.91
CA PRO A 95 7.29 -25.69 -6.87
C PRO A 95 8.39 -26.70 -7.21
N ASP A 96 9.63 -26.40 -6.81
CA ASP A 96 10.69 -27.41 -6.88
C ASP A 96 10.33 -28.63 -5.98
N ALA A 97 11.04 -29.74 -6.14
CA ALA A 97 10.78 -30.95 -5.35
C ALA A 97 10.92 -30.71 -3.82
N ALA A 98 11.64 -29.66 -3.41
CA ALA A 98 11.85 -29.25 -2.03
C ALA A 98 10.80 -28.24 -1.51
N LYS A 99 9.88 -27.77 -2.36
CA LYS A 99 8.95 -26.64 -2.13
C LYS A 99 9.65 -25.35 -1.68
N THR A 100 10.83 -25.07 -2.21
CA THR A 100 11.57 -23.84 -1.96
C THR A 100 11.16 -22.76 -2.96
N VAL A 101 10.86 -21.58 -2.44
CA VAL A 101 10.54 -20.36 -3.18
C VAL A 101 11.67 -19.37 -2.91
N ALA A 102 12.25 -18.81 -3.97
CA ALA A 102 13.43 -17.96 -3.88
C ALA A 102 13.13 -16.69 -3.08
N ASN A 103 12.03 -16.03 -3.37
CA ASN A 103 11.60 -14.82 -2.67
C ASN A 103 10.10 -14.89 -2.41
N VAL A 104 9.66 -14.62 -1.18
CA VAL A 104 8.26 -14.26 -0.90
C VAL A 104 8.18 -12.78 -0.62
N VAL A 105 7.27 -12.12 -1.31
CA VAL A 105 6.94 -10.75 -1.02
C VAL A 105 5.82 -10.74 0.02
N LEU A 106 6.12 -10.26 1.21
CA LEU A 106 5.11 -9.91 2.20
C LEU A 106 4.59 -8.52 1.86
N ASN A 107 3.32 -8.45 1.48
CA ASN A 107 2.57 -7.22 1.39
C ASN A 107 1.49 -7.23 2.47
N VAL A 108 1.58 -6.34 3.45
CA VAL A 108 0.58 -6.29 4.53
C VAL A 108 -0.61 -5.42 4.07
N GLU A 109 -1.26 -5.80 2.98
CA GLU A 109 -2.43 -5.09 2.45
C GLU A 109 -3.70 -5.49 3.18
N LEU A 110 -4.16 -4.60 4.04
CA LEU A 110 -5.41 -4.78 4.73
C LEU A 110 -6.54 -4.22 3.80
N ALA A 111 -7.42 -5.08 3.27
CA ALA A 111 -8.68 -4.82 2.51
C ALA A 111 -8.76 -3.72 1.41
N SER A 112 -8.72 -4.12 0.15
CA SER A 112 -9.54 -3.61 -0.99
C SER A 112 -9.99 -2.13 -0.99
N THR A 113 -9.02 -1.24 -1.12
CA THR A 113 -9.19 -0.14 -2.10
C THR A 113 -8.64 -0.64 -3.44
N ILE A 114 -8.94 -0.02 -4.60
CA ILE A 114 -8.32 -0.42 -5.91
C ILE A 114 -6.96 -1.04 -5.67
N PRO A 115 -6.67 -2.27 -6.17
CA PRO A 115 -5.40 -2.91 -5.92
C PRO A 115 -4.32 -1.89 -6.24
N ILE A 116 -3.68 -1.36 -5.20
CA ILE A 116 -2.40 -0.67 -5.33
C ILE A 116 -1.50 -1.87 -5.59
N GLY A 117 -1.50 -2.35 -6.84
CA GLY A 117 -1.10 -3.69 -7.27
C GLY A 117 -0.11 -4.36 -6.34
N THR A 118 -0.54 -5.44 -5.71
CA THR A 118 0.36 -6.28 -4.93
C THR A 118 1.43 -6.83 -5.87
N LEU A 119 2.62 -7.17 -5.38
CA LEU A 119 3.52 -8.01 -6.20
C LEU A 119 2.90 -9.39 -6.53
N ALA A 120 1.79 -9.78 -5.87
CA ALA A 120 0.95 -10.93 -6.25
C ALA A 120 0.14 -10.69 -7.55
N ASP A 121 -0.16 -9.43 -7.86
CA ASP A 121 -0.83 -9.02 -9.09
C ASP A 121 0.08 -9.05 -10.32
N LEU A 122 1.40 -9.26 -10.13
CA LEU A 122 2.34 -9.50 -11.24
C LEU A 122 1.98 -10.73 -12.08
N GLY A 123 1.24 -11.69 -11.51
CA GLY A 123 0.71 -12.85 -12.24
C GLY A 123 -0.78 -12.76 -12.59
N ARG A 124 -1.56 -11.86 -11.98
CA ARG A 124 -3.04 -11.89 -12.07
C ARG A 124 -3.74 -10.59 -12.46
N SER A 125 -3.13 -9.41 -12.33
CA SER A 125 -3.83 -8.15 -12.64
C SER A 125 -3.02 -7.23 -13.55
N THR A 126 -2.79 -7.69 -14.77
CA THR A 126 -3.04 -6.80 -15.93
C THR A 126 -4.54 -6.61 -16.16
N THR A 127 -5.40 -7.39 -15.50
CA THR A 127 -6.85 -7.43 -15.75
C THR A 127 -7.67 -6.34 -15.09
N THR A 128 -7.26 -5.69 -13.97
CA THR A 128 -8.08 -4.60 -13.40
C THR A 128 -7.95 -3.31 -14.19
N LEU A 129 -6.76 -2.99 -14.69
CA LEU A 129 -6.52 -1.93 -15.69
C LEU A 129 -7.01 -2.36 -17.09
N ARG A 130 -6.81 -3.62 -17.55
CA ARG A 130 -7.36 -4.10 -18.84
C ARG A 130 -8.88 -4.28 -18.86
N ARG A 131 -9.57 -4.41 -17.70
CA ARG A 131 -11.05 -4.46 -17.66
C ARG A 131 -11.67 -3.08 -17.86
N LEU A 132 -10.95 -2.02 -17.46
CA LEU A 132 -11.41 -0.63 -17.55
C LEU A 132 -10.88 0.05 -18.83
N SER A 133 -9.67 -0.30 -19.26
CA SER A 133 -9.04 0.19 -20.49
C SER A 133 -9.19 -0.82 -21.63
N ARG A 134 -10.27 -0.68 -22.41
CA ARG A 134 -10.31 -1.27 -23.75
C ARG A 134 -9.53 -0.36 -24.70
N GLN A 135 -8.20 -0.34 -24.64
CA GLN A 135 -7.36 -0.08 -25.82
C GLN A 135 -6.06 -0.88 -25.72
N GLY A 136 -5.66 -1.44 -26.86
CA GLY A 136 -4.65 -2.47 -26.97
C GLY A 136 -3.27 -2.02 -26.49
N MET A 137 -2.75 -2.73 -25.48
CA MET A 137 -1.33 -2.83 -25.23
C MET A 137 -0.95 -4.31 -25.01
N PRO A 138 0.20 -4.75 -25.54
CA PRO A 138 0.60 -6.16 -25.55
C PRO A 138 0.80 -6.69 -24.12
N SER A 139 0.16 -7.83 -23.84
CA SER A 139 0.31 -8.57 -22.60
C SER A 139 1.61 -9.36 -22.60
N SER A 140 2.68 -8.82 -22.02
CA SER A 140 3.82 -9.62 -21.59
C SER A 140 3.51 -10.22 -20.22
N SER A 141 3.16 -11.51 -20.22
CA SER A 141 3.12 -12.33 -19.01
C SER A 141 4.54 -12.46 -18.45
N MET A 142 4.85 -11.78 -17.34
CA MET A 142 6.12 -11.93 -16.65
C MET A 142 6.02 -13.07 -15.63
N THR A 143 6.26 -14.28 -16.11
CA THR A 143 6.72 -15.38 -15.25
C THR A 143 8.12 -15.77 -15.62
N GLY A 144 9.04 -15.41 -14.73
CA GLY A 144 10.29 -16.13 -14.51
C GLY A 144 10.47 -16.39 -13.02
N SER A 145 10.88 -17.61 -12.68
CA SER A 145 11.77 -17.91 -11.55
C SER A 145 11.30 -17.61 -10.10
N GLY A 146 10.40 -18.44 -9.55
CA GLY A 146 10.46 -18.77 -8.11
C GLY A 146 10.01 -17.71 -7.09
N LEU A 147 9.14 -16.77 -7.48
CA LEU A 147 8.56 -15.76 -6.58
C LEU A 147 7.19 -16.20 -6.01
N GLY A 148 7.01 -16.04 -4.71
CA GLY A 148 5.72 -16.13 -4.02
C GLY A 148 5.29 -14.77 -3.45
N SER A 149 4.04 -14.67 -3.02
CA SER A 149 3.51 -13.43 -2.41
C SER A 149 2.50 -13.75 -1.33
N GLN A 150 2.47 -12.94 -0.28
CA GLN A 150 1.42 -13.01 0.74
C GLN A 150 0.76 -11.64 0.94
N THR A 151 -0.57 -11.61 0.92
CA THR A 151 -1.37 -10.45 1.33
C THR A 151 -2.11 -10.75 2.64
N SER A 152 -2.45 -9.75 3.46
CA SER A 152 -3.10 -9.98 4.77
C SER A 152 -3.97 -8.82 5.27
N GLN A 153 -5.17 -9.11 5.80
CA GLN A 153 -6.23 -8.17 6.19
C GLN A 153 -6.69 -8.28 7.65
N MET A 154 -6.77 -7.12 8.33
CA MET A 154 -7.29 -6.90 9.69
C MET A 154 -8.57 -6.06 9.68
N VAL A 155 -9.39 -6.24 10.71
CA VAL A 155 -10.47 -5.31 11.07
C VAL A 155 -10.32 -4.98 12.56
N SER A 156 -10.05 -3.71 12.92
CA SER A 156 -9.93 -3.28 14.32
C SER A 156 -10.53 -1.89 14.52
N ARG A 157 -11.38 -1.74 15.55
CA ARG A 157 -12.14 -0.52 15.90
C ARG A 157 -11.31 0.62 16.49
N ASN A 158 -10.15 0.32 17.08
CA ASN A 158 -9.22 1.28 17.70
C ASN A 158 -7.80 1.07 17.18
N SER A 159 -7.53 1.33 15.90
CA SER A 159 -6.24 1.05 15.27
C SER A 159 -5.14 2.01 15.71
N ASN A 160 -4.08 1.47 16.33
CA ASN A 160 -2.82 2.14 16.60
C ASN A 160 -1.74 1.54 15.67
N SER A 161 -0.84 2.38 15.15
CA SER A 161 0.26 1.98 14.26
C SER A 161 1.09 0.81 14.82
N ARG A 162 1.33 0.81 16.13
CA ARG A 162 2.14 -0.19 16.85
C ARG A 162 1.48 -1.57 16.88
N ARG A 163 0.16 -1.65 16.75
CA ARG A 163 -0.53 -2.94 16.60
C ARG A 163 -0.23 -3.61 15.26
N LYS A 164 -0.23 -2.82 14.18
CA LYS A 164 0.04 -3.31 12.82
C LYS A 164 1.46 -3.82 12.70
N LEU A 165 2.39 -3.13 13.34
CA LEU A 165 3.79 -3.53 13.49
C LEU A 165 3.92 -4.96 14.06
N GLU A 166 3.23 -5.26 15.17
CA GLU A 166 3.30 -6.60 15.78
C GLU A 166 2.67 -7.67 14.88
N ILE A 167 1.58 -7.35 14.20
CA ILE A 167 0.94 -8.30 13.26
C ILE A 167 1.84 -8.57 12.07
N ALA A 168 2.50 -7.55 11.52
CA ALA A 168 3.50 -7.72 10.47
C ALA A 168 4.65 -8.63 10.94
N SER A 169 5.11 -8.48 12.18
CA SER A 169 6.13 -9.37 12.78
C SER A 169 5.64 -10.82 12.85
N GLU A 170 4.41 -11.06 13.31
CA GLU A 170 3.83 -12.40 13.36
C GLU A 170 3.61 -13.01 11.96
N LEU A 171 3.30 -12.19 10.95
CA LEU A 171 3.20 -12.66 9.57
C LEU A 171 4.56 -13.06 8.99
N VAL A 172 5.63 -12.33 9.32
CA VAL A 172 6.99 -12.76 8.95
C VAL A 172 7.32 -14.10 9.62
N LYS A 173 7.01 -14.27 10.90
CA LYS A 173 7.20 -15.56 11.60
C LYS A 173 6.40 -16.68 10.94
N TYR A 174 5.15 -16.42 10.58
CA TYR A 174 4.31 -17.36 9.85
C TYR A 174 4.94 -17.81 8.53
N LEU A 175 5.48 -16.88 7.73
CA LEU A 175 6.19 -17.22 6.50
C LEU A 175 7.44 -18.07 6.76
N ARG A 176 8.24 -17.72 7.77
CA ARG A 176 9.43 -18.50 8.16
C ARG A 176 9.10 -19.89 8.70
N ALA A 177 7.91 -20.09 9.26
CA ALA A 177 7.41 -21.37 9.76
C ALA A 177 6.98 -22.35 8.65
N LYS A 178 7.27 -22.03 7.38
CA LYS A 178 7.02 -22.88 6.20
C LYS A 178 5.54 -23.25 6.01
N PRO A 179 4.65 -22.25 5.85
CA PRO A 179 3.21 -22.51 5.75
C PRO A 179 2.90 -23.41 4.56
N ARG A 180 2.09 -24.44 4.81
CA ARG A 180 1.74 -25.50 3.84
C ARG A 180 2.97 -26.26 3.29
N GLY A 181 4.07 -26.27 4.05
CA GLY A 181 5.32 -26.93 3.69
C GLY A 181 6.17 -26.18 2.67
N ASN A 182 5.82 -24.92 2.31
CA ASN A 182 6.63 -24.10 1.42
C ASN A 182 7.73 -23.40 2.20
N GLN A 183 8.99 -23.53 1.79
CA GLN A 183 10.11 -22.79 2.33
C GLN A 183 10.39 -21.54 1.50
N PHE A 184 10.77 -20.44 2.16
CA PHE A 184 11.16 -19.21 1.49
C PHE A 184 12.61 -18.88 1.81
N ASN A 185 13.47 -18.78 0.79
CA ASN A 185 14.87 -18.40 0.98
C ASN A 185 14.95 -16.96 1.46
N ARG A 186 14.15 -16.07 0.84
CA ARG A 186 14.04 -14.68 1.26
C ARG A 186 12.60 -14.26 1.52
N VAL A 187 12.41 -13.43 2.55
CA VAL A 187 11.17 -12.71 2.84
C VAL A 187 11.45 -11.22 2.61
N VAL A 188 10.90 -10.71 1.51
CA VAL A 188 11.00 -9.29 1.11
C VAL A 188 9.74 -8.58 1.57
N GLY A 189 9.88 -7.53 2.37
CA GLY A 189 8.74 -6.69 2.73
C GLY A 189 8.53 -5.60 1.69
N ILE A 190 7.30 -5.39 1.23
CA ILE A 190 6.92 -4.22 0.44
C ILE A 190 5.83 -3.43 1.15
N GLY A 191 5.98 -2.10 1.16
CA GLY A 191 5.01 -1.19 1.73
C GLY A 191 4.70 -0.03 0.80
N HIS A 192 3.49 0.50 0.91
CA HIS A 192 3.06 1.73 0.28
C HIS A 192 2.56 2.74 1.31
N SER A 193 3.14 3.95 1.30
CA SER A 193 2.67 5.11 2.06
C SER A 193 2.35 4.79 3.53
N TYR A 194 1.27 5.38 4.02
CA TYR A 194 0.47 5.04 5.17
C TYR A 194 -0.70 4.11 4.83
N GLY A 195 -0.92 3.57 3.62
CA GLY A 195 -1.96 2.60 3.21
C GLY A 195 -3.43 2.73 3.72
N SER A 196 -4.46 2.16 3.05
CA SER A 196 -5.88 2.20 3.52
C SER A 196 -6.66 0.88 3.31
N THR A 197 -7.70 0.60 4.12
CA THR A 197 -8.60 -0.59 4.04
C THR A 197 -10.11 -0.26 3.97
N GLU A 198 -10.95 -1.15 3.40
CA GLU A 198 -12.43 -1.04 3.44
C GLU A 198 -13.04 -0.85 4.85
N LYS A 199 -12.35 -1.21 5.95
CA LYS A 199 -12.85 -1.11 7.34
C LYS A 199 -11.81 -0.55 8.35
N GLY A 200 -10.87 0.30 7.92
CA GLY A 200 -9.75 0.91 8.69
C GLY A 200 -8.58 1.22 7.78
N SER A 201 -7.45 1.85 8.17
CA SER A 201 -6.35 2.13 7.22
C SER A 201 -5.23 1.08 7.22
N ALA A 202 -4.48 0.95 6.13
CA ALA A 202 -3.17 0.27 6.10
C ALA A 202 -2.10 1.25 6.63
N GLN A 203 -0.78 0.98 6.56
CA GLN A 203 0.28 1.84 7.12
C GLN A 203 1.67 1.46 6.67
N LEU A 204 1.84 1.13 5.39
CA LEU A 204 2.75 0.05 5.07
C LEU A 204 4.21 0.46 4.93
N SER A 205 4.53 1.60 4.32
CA SER A 205 5.94 2.05 4.28
C SER A 205 6.43 2.48 5.67
N VAL A 206 5.60 3.17 6.46
CA VAL A 206 5.94 3.58 7.83
C VAL A 206 5.96 2.38 8.80
N THR A 207 5.04 1.43 8.65
CA THR A 207 5.04 0.18 9.43
C THR A 207 6.21 -0.69 9.05
N LEU A 208 6.56 -0.77 7.76
CA LEU A 208 7.71 -1.53 7.28
C LEU A 208 9.01 -0.95 7.84
N LEU A 209 9.18 0.37 7.78
CA LEU A 209 10.29 1.07 8.43
C LEU A 209 10.32 0.80 9.95
N SER A 210 9.16 0.89 10.61
CA SER A 210 9.04 0.58 12.06
C SER A 210 9.35 -0.88 12.38
N LEU A 211 9.01 -1.81 11.48
CA LEU A 211 9.23 -3.25 11.61
C LEU A 211 10.72 -3.56 11.60
N VAL A 212 11.41 -3.09 10.58
CA VAL A 212 12.85 -3.29 10.47
C VAL A 212 13.64 -2.44 11.47
N GLY A 213 13.10 -1.29 11.89
CA GLY A 213 13.69 -0.49 12.96
C GLY A 213 13.59 -1.15 14.33
N LYS A 214 12.48 -1.80 14.64
CA LYS A 214 12.28 -2.51 15.92
C LYS A 214 12.95 -3.88 15.95
N TYR A 215 12.81 -4.65 14.88
CA TYR A 215 13.23 -6.06 14.83
C TYR A 215 14.48 -6.31 13.99
N GLY A 216 15.16 -5.25 13.54
CA GLY A 216 16.38 -5.35 12.74
C GLY A 216 16.13 -6.10 11.43
N ASN A 217 17.01 -7.03 11.11
CA ASN A 217 16.98 -7.85 9.89
C ASN A 217 15.91 -8.97 9.93
N VAL A 218 14.71 -8.65 10.41
CA VAL A 218 13.55 -9.55 10.38
C VAL A 218 13.12 -9.88 8.94
N LEU A 219 13.36 -8.96 8.01
CA LEU A 219 13.20 -9.11 6.56
C LEU A 219 14.56 -9.20 5.88
N ASP A 220 14.64 -9.93 4.78
CA ASP A 220 15.87 -10.06 3.97
C ASP A 220 16.07 -8.87 3.03
N ALA A 221 15.00 -8.12 2.74
CA ALA A 221 15.01 -6.89 1.96
C ALA A 221 13.71 -6.09 2.23
N ALA A 222 13.76 -4.77 2.03
CA ALA A 222 12.62 -3.88 2.23
C ALA A 222 12.42 -2.95 1.03
N ILE A 223 11.19 -2.85 0.54
CA ILE A 223 10.79 -1.97 -0.56
C ILE A 223 9.77 -0.97 -0.01
N LEU A 224 10.12 0.30 0.00
CA LEU A 224 9.24 1.37 0.46
C LEU A 224 8.77 2.17 -0.74
N THR A 225 7.46 2.24 -0.95
CA THR A 225 6.87 2.98 -2.06
C THR A 225 6.05 4.16 -1.55
N GLY A 226 6.02 5.25 -2.33
CA GLY A 226 5.31 6.48 -1.95
C GLY A 226 5.78 7.01 -0.59
N PHE A 227 7.10 7.09 -0.41
CA PHE A 227 7.75 7.43 0.86
C PHE A 227 9.05 8.24 0.63
N THR A 228 9.28 9.24 1.47
CA THR A 228 10.58 9.89 1.67
C THR A 228 10.79 10.25 3.14
N ALA A 229 12.05 10.38 3.57
CA ALA A 229 12.40 10.96 4.87
C ALA A 229 12.61 12.47 4.70
N GLY A 230 11.51 13.22 4.70
CA GLY A 230 11.51 14.69 4.65
C GLY A 230 10.37 15.23 5.52
N GLY A 231 10.72 15.93 6.60
CA GLY A 231 9.77 16.40 7.61
C GLY A 231 8.96 17.61 7.16
N GLY A 232 7.63 17.55 7.33
CA GLY A 232 6.73 18.71 7.26
C GLY A 232 5.89 18.86 5.99
N LEU A 233 6.26 18.20 4.88
CA LEU A 233 5.58 18.37 3.59
C LEU A 233 4.19 17.72 3.52
N GLY A 234 3.92 16.75 4.39
CA GLY A 234 2.62 16.09 4.44
C GLY A 234 1.49 16.99 4.94
N LEU A 235 1.77 18.04 5.72
CA LEU A 235 0.71 18.87 6.33
C LEU A 235 -0.18 19.53 5.27
N THR A 236 0.41 20.00 4.16
CA THR A 236 -0.35 20.60 3.06
C THR A 236 -1.20 19.56 2.32
N ALA A 237 -0.65 18.36 2.09
CA ALA A 237 -1.41 17.26 1.52
C ALA A 237 -2.55 16.82 2.43
N PHE A 238 -2.30 16.66 3.73
CA PHE A 238 -3.31 16.30 4.73
C PHE A 238 -4.40 17.36 4.89
N ALA A 239 -4.08 18.64 4.72
CA ALA A 239 -5.06 19.72 4.69
C ALA A 239 -5.97 19.64 3.44
N ALA A 240 -5.43 19.18 2.30
CA ALA A 240 -6.17 19.09 1.04
C ALA A 240 -7.12 17.88 0.92
N VAL A 241 -7.06 16.93 1.86
CA VAL A 241 -7.86 15.68 1.83
C VAL A 241 -9.36 15.93 1.96
N GLY A 242 -9.77 17.02 2.61
CA GLY A 242 -11.17 17.22 2.97
C GLY A 242 -11.68 16.09 3.88
N TRP A 243 -11.03 15.88 5.02
CA TRP A 243 -11.32 14.75 5.91
C TRP A 243 -12.80 14.73 6.32
N THR A 244 -13.52 13.70 5.90
CA THR A 244 -14.95 13.54 6.13
C THR A 244 -15.23 12.26 6.90
N ILE A 245 -16.14 12.30 7.88
CA ILE A 245 -16.60 11.10 8.61
C ILE A 245 -17.12 10.09 7.59
N ALA A 246 -16.54 8.87 7.61
CA ALA A 246 -16.79 7.85 6.59
C ALA A 246 -18.29 7.49 6.50
N ALA A 247 -18.95 7.34 7.65
CA ALA A 247 -20.39 7.06 7.73
C ALA A 247 -21.27 8.15 7.10
N GLN A 248 -20.80 9.41 7.05
CA GLN A 248 -21.51 10.51 6.40
C GLN A 248 -21.20 10.58 4.91
N GLN A 249 -19.95 10.32 4.52
CA GLN A 249 -19.50 10.34 3.13
C GLN A 249 -20.14 9.22 2.28
N ASN A 250 -20.20 8.01 2.84
CA ASN A 250 -20.85 6.87 2.19
C ASN A 250 -21.60 6.01 3.21
N PRO A 251 -22.85 6.38 3.56
CA PRO A 251 -23.64 5.66 4.55
C PRO A 251 -23.87 4.19 4.17
N LYS A 252 -23.94 3.88 2.88
CA LYS A 252 -24.15 2.51 2.39
C LYS A 252 -22.96 1.59 2.70
N ARG A 253 -21.72 2.08 2.56
CA ARG A 253 -20.51 1.29 2.84
C ARG A 253 -20.09 1.38 4.31
N PHE A 254 -20.26 2.54 4.92
CA PHE A 254 -19.62 2.88 6.21
C PHE A 254 -20.59 3.29 7.32
N GLY A 255 -21.91 3.22 7.12
CA GLY A 255 -22.90 3.73 8.08
C GLY A 255 -22.89 3.09 9.47
N SER A 256 -22.21 1.94 9.63
CA SER A 256 -22.00 1.28 10.94
C SER A 256 -20.65 1.61 11.60
N LEU A 257 -19.80 2.38 10.93
CA LEU A 257 -18.49 2.77 11.47
C LEU A 257 -18.62 3.97 12.43
N PRO A 258 -17.87 3.97 13.54
CA PRO A 258 -17.77 5.13 14.43
C PRO A 258 -17.26 6.39 13.72
N THR A 259 -17.51 7.55 14.31
CA THR A 259 -17.08 8.86 13.79
C THR A 259 -15.56 9.07 13.77
N SER A 260 -14.79 8.19 14.43
CA SER A 260 -13.33 8.15 14.33
C SER A 260 -12.81 7.62 13.00
N TYR A 261 -13.68 7.05 12.17
CA TYR A 261 -13.37 6.63 10.81
C TYR A 261 -13.70 7.75 9.83
N MET A 262 -12.73 8.06 8.96
CA MET A 262 -12.80 9.16 8.02
C MET A 262 -12.25 8.73 6.65
N THR A 263 -12.55 9.50 5.63
CA THR A 263 -12.08 9.30 4.26
C THR A 263 -11.99 10.66 3.57
N THR A 264 -11.58 10.70 2.30
CA THR A 264 -11.61 11.92 1.47
C THR A 264 -13.05 12.37 1.25
N GLU A 265 -13.32 13.67 1.13
CA GLU A 265 -14.67 14.17 0.88
C GLU A 265 -15.20 13.71 -0.48
N GLY A 266 -14.46 14.02 -1.55
CA GLY A 266 -14.84 13.68 -2.92
C GLY A 266 -13.67 13.35 -3.83
N ILE A 267 -14.01 13.08 -5.08
CA ILE A 267 -13.08 12.61 -6.11
C ILE A 267 -11.92 13.58 -6.37
N SER A 268 -12.15 14.90 -6.28
CA SER A 268 -11.11 15.90 -6.48
C SER A 268 -10.08 15.90 -5.35
N ASN A 269 -10.49 15.59 -4.10
CA ASN A 269 -9.57 15.42 -2.99
C ASN A 269 -8.78 14.12 -3.10
N SER A 270 -9.43 13.03 -3.53
CA SER A 270 -8.73 11.77 -3.82
C SER A 270 -7.72 11.95 -4.95
N GLN A 271 -8.11 12.69 -6.01
CA GLN A 271 -7.21 13.02 -7.11
C GLN A 271 -6.02 13.84 -6.62
N SER A 272 -6.24 14.94 -5.90
CA SER A 272 -5.13 15.82 -5.46
C SER A 272 -4.15 15.09 -4.55
N PHE A 273 -4.63 14.21 -3.69
CA PHE A 273 -3.79 13.47 -2.75
C PHE A 273 -3.04 12.31 -3.41
N PHE A 274 -3.70 11.55 -4.30
CA PHE A 274 -3.14 10.30 -4.84
C PHE A 274 -2.64 10.38 -6.28
N PHE A 275 -3.15 11.27 -7.11
CA PHE A 275 -2.99 11.23 -8.57
C PHE A 275 -2.29 12.46 -9.14
N ARG A 276 -1.53 12.23 -10.21
CA ARG A 276 -0.98 13.27 -11.09
C ARG A 276 -1.81 13.35 -12.37
N TYR A 277 -2.52 14.47 -12.55
CA TYR A 277 -3.27 14.74 -13.78
C TYR A 277 -2.39 14.57 -15.03
N GLY A 278 -2.95 13.93 -16.05
CA GLY A 278 -2.27 13.62 -17.31
C GLY A 278 -1.62 12.24 -17.35
N ASN A 279 -1.46 11.56 -16.21
CA ASN A 279 -0.80 10.24 -16.15
C ASN A 279 -1.64 9.15 -15.46
N TYR A 280 -2.96 9.19 -15.64
CA TYR A 280 -3.89 8.13 -15.24
C TYR A 280 -5.12 8.13 -16.16
N GLU A 281 -5.83 7.03 -16.25
CA GLU A 281 -7.13 6.99 -16.93
C GLU A 281 -8.26 7.43 -15.99
N THR A 282 -9.20 8.24 -16.47
CA THR A 282 -10.34 8.69 -15.68
C THR A 282 -11.12 7.55 -15.02
N ALA A 283 -11.23 6.40 -15.70
CA ALA A 283 -11.89 5.21 -15.15
C ALA A 283 -11.18 4.65 -13.91
N VAL A 284 -9.84 4.76 -13.83
CA VAL A 284 -9.05 4.34 -12.67
C VAL A 284 -9.34 5.26 -11.48
N LEU A 285 -9.37 6.57 -11.68
CA LEU A 285 -9.72 7.52 -10.62
C LEU A 285 -11.16 7.29 -10.12
N GLN A 286 -12.11 7.07 -11.03
CA GLN A 286 -13.50 6.77 -10.67
C GLN A 286 -13.63 5.48 -9.85
N ALA A 287 -12.93 4.42 -10.26
CA ALA A 287 -12.91 3.19 -9.51
C ALA A 287 -12.20 3.38 -8.15
N ALA A 288 -11.18 4.27 -8.06
CA ALA A 288 -10.43 4.53 -6.83
C ALA A 288 -11.35 5.16 -5.81
N GLU A 289 -12.11 6.16 -6.27
CA GLU A 289 -13.11 6.84 -5.46
C GLU A 289 -14.24 5.91 -5.05
N ALA A 290 -14.77 5.10 -5.97
CA ALA A 290 -15.88 4.19 -5.69
C ALA A 290 -15.51 3.10 -4.68
N THR A 291 -14.25 2.66 -4.70
CA THR A 291 -13.73 1.63 -3.80
C THR A 291 -12.95 2.19 -2.63
N LYS A 292 -12.86 3.52 -2.48
CA LYS A 292 -12.01 4.17 -1.48
C LYS A 292 -12.23 3.64 -0.07
N ALA A 293 -11.17 3.66 0.71
CA ALA A 293 -11.08 3.06 2.02
C ALA A 293 -11.12 4.15 3.11
N THR A 294 -11.12 3.72 4.37
CA THR A 294 -11.18 4.63 5.52
C THR A 294 -9.86 4.71 6.27
N ALA A 295 -9.59 5.84 6.90
CA ALA A 295 -8.54 6.02 7.90
C ALA A 295 -9.13 6.31 9.27
N THR A 296 -8.36 6.06 10.32
CA THR A 296 -8.71 6.49 11.67
C THR A 296 -7.74 7.55 12.18
N LEU A 297 -8.22 8.44 13.04
CA LEU A 297 -7.37 9.45 13.68
C LEU A 297 -6.19 8.79 14.40
N GLY A 298 -6.43 7.66 15.07
CA GLY A 298 -5.38 6.98 15.80
C GLY A 298 -4.31 6.36 14.91
N GLU A 299 -4.66 6.00 13.69
CA GLU A 299 -3.68 5.55 12.71
C GLU A 299 -2.75 6.68 12.27
N LEU A 300 -3.29 7.85 11.95
CA LEU A 300 -2.51 8.95 11.41
C LEU A 300 -1.71 9.68 12.49
N PHE A 301 -2.23 9.82 13.71
CA PHE A 301 -1.52 10.49 14.80
C PHE A 301 -0.52 9.63 15.58
N THR A 302 -0.61 8.29 15.47
CA THR A 302 0.35 7.39 16.15
C THR A 302 1.40 6.82 15.21
N GLY A 303 1.31 7.09 13.91
CA GLY A 303 2.33 6.70 12.94
C GLY A 303 3.62 7.49 13.18
N ALA A 304 4.71 6.79 13.48
CA ALA A 304 6.04 7.38 13.60
C ALA A 304 7.01 6.63 12.69
N ALA A 305 7.65 7.36 11.78
CA ALA A 305 8.74 6.86 10.95
C ALA A 305 10.05 6.95 11.74
N ASN A 306 10.30 5.99 12.63
CA ASN A 306 11.56 5.95 13.37
C ASN A 306 12.68 5.39 12.48
N PRO A 307 13.88 6.00 12.47
CA PRO A 307 15.02 5.46 11.75
C PRO A 307 15.32 4.00 12.14
N ALA A 308 15.58 3.16 11.14
CA ALA A 308 16.00 1.78 11.32
C ALA A 308 17.52 1.71 11.51
N LEU A 309 17.96 2.09 12.72
CA LEU A 309 19.38 2.27 13.06
C LEU A 309 20.21 0.99 12.89
N ASN A 310 19.60 -0.18 13.04
CA ASN A 310 20.30 -1.48 13.05
C ASN A 310 19.96 -2.38 11.85
N TYR A 311 19.19 -1.89 10.88
CA TYR A 311 18.86 -2.65 9.68
C TYR A 311 20.00 -2.51 8.65
N THR A 312 20.50 -3.64 8.15
CA THR A 312 21.67 -3.68 7.24
C THR A 312 21.39 -4.38 5.91
N ASN A 313 20.20 -4.94 5.76
CA ASN A 313 19.75 -5.61 4.55
C ASN A 313 19.34 -4.62 3.45
N PRO A 314 19.25 -5.06 2.18
CA PRO A 314 18.93 -4.17 1.07
C PRO A 314 17.61 -3.41 1.23
N VAL A 315 17.62 -2.16 0.75
CA VAL A 315 16.46 -1.25 0.70
C VAL A 315 16.28 -0.70 -0.70
N PHE A 316 15.04 -0.70 -1.18
CA PHE A 316 14.65 -0.01 -2.41
C PHE A 316 13.54 1.01 -2.13
N MET A 317 13.76 2.26 -2.51
CA MET A 317 12.73 3.31 -2.42
C MET A 317 12.15 3.63 -3.79
N VAL A 318 10.81 3.62 -3.90
CA VAL A 318 10.11 3.90 -5.16
C VAL A 318 9.01 4.94 -4.95
N THR A 319 9.24 6.18 -5.36
CA THR A 319 8.32 7.29 -5.04
C THR A 319 8.12 8.17 -6.26
N GLY A 320 6.87 8.38 -6.67
CA GLY A 320 6.54 9.20 -7.84
C GLY A 320 7.05 10.64 -7.71
N ASP A 321 7.52 11.22 -8.81
CA ASP A 321 8.12 12.57 -8.80
C ASP A 321 7.17 13.67 -8.31
N LYS A 322 5.85 13.46 -8.43
CA LYS A 322 4.78 14.36 -7.97
C LYS A 322 4.08 13.85 -6.71
N ASP A 323 4.72 13.00 -5.90
CA ASP A 323 4.15 12.54 -4.62
C ASP A 323 3.80 13.74 -3.72
N TYR A 324 2.51 14.01 -3.55
CA TYR A 324 2.05 15.15 -2.77
C TYR A 324 2.23 14.95 -1.26
N PRO A 325 1.84 13.80 -0.67
CA PRO A 325 1.98 13.58 0.76
C PRO A 325 3.41 13.51 1.30
N PHE A 326 4.37 12.94 0.57
CA PHE A 326 5.74 12.76 1.06
C PHE A 326 6.73 13.77 0.47
N CYS A 327 6.45 14.34 -0.70
CA CYS A 327 7.34 15.29 -1.36
C CYS A 327 6.71 16.67 -1.60
N GLY A 328 5.50 16.94 -1.11
CA GLY A 328 4.82 18.21 -1.40
C GLY A 328 4.61 18.44 -2.90
N GLY A 329 4.61 17.38 -3.71
CA GLY A 329 4.39 17.43 -5.17
C GLY A 329 5.67 17.58 -5.99
N ASN A 330 6.86 17.59 -5.36
CA ASN A 330 8.15 17.63 -6.05
C ASN A 330 9.22 16.82 -5.31
N CYS A 331 9.42 15.55 -5.69
CA CYS A 331 10.45 14.72 -5.07
C CYS A 331 11.88 15.06 -5.51
N TYR A 332 12.06 15.81 -6.60
CA TYR A 332 13.38 16.25 -7.06
C TYR A 332 13.92 17.49 -6.31
N GLN A 333 13.10 18.09 -5.44
CA GLN A 333 13.57 19.18 -4.58
C GLN A 333 14.82 18.75 -3.80
N LYS A 334 15.75 19.68 -3.65
CA LYS A 334 17.08 19.38 -3.10
C LYS A 334 17.12 19.64 -1.60
N ILE A 335 17.53 18.63 -0.85
CA ILE A 335 17.96 18.75 0.55
C ILE A 335 19.42 18.33 0.61
N ASN A 336 20.29 19.25 1.03
CA ASN A 336 21.75 19.03 1.10
C ASN A 336 22.37 18.50 -0.21
N GLY A 337 21.92 19.03 -1.36
CA GLY A 337 22.43 18.65 -2.70
C GLY A 337 21.78 17.40 -3.33
N THR A 338 21.02 16.64 -2.55
CA THR A 338 20.40 15.37 -2.95
C THR A 338 18.88 15.50 -3.06
N ASN A 339 18.20 14.70 -3.89
CA ASN A 339 16.73 14.72 -3.96
C ASN A 339 16.12 14.07 -2.69
N LEU A 340 14.81 14.25 -2.44
CA LEU A 340 14.17 13.74 -1.23
C LEU A 340 14.20 12.22 -1.08
N VAL A 341 14.09 11.50 -2.20
CA VAL A 341 14.04 10.03 -2.18
C VAL A 341 15.41 9.48 -1.80
N ASP A 342 16.48 10.00 -2.41
CA ASP A 342 17.85 9.62 -2.09
C ASP A 342 18.25 10.05 -0.66
N ALA A 343 17.83 11.25 -0.23
CA ALA A 343 18.06 11.74 1.13
C ALA A 343 17.41 10.85 2.20
N SER A 344 16.45 10.01 1.82
CA SER A 344 15.80 9.04 2.70
C SER A 344 16.73 7.95 3.22
N LYS A 345 17.96 7.86 2.70
CA LYS A 345 19.03 7.06 3.30
C LYS A 345 19.24 7.34 4.78
N VAL A 346 18.95 8.57 5.23
CA VAL A 346 19.09 8.98 6.64
C VAL A 346 18.28 8.13 7.62
N VAL A 347 17.15 7.55 7.19
CA VAL A 347 16.36 6.63 8.05
C VAL A 347 16.86 5.19 8.02
N PHE A 348 17.91 4.90 7.25
CA PHE A 348 18.57 3.59 7.15
C PHE A 348 20.10 3.75 7.27
N PRO A 349 20.64 4.31 8.36
CA PRO A 349 22.05 4.69 8.43
C PRO A 349 23.00 3.49 8.32
N ALA A 350 22.61 2.31 8.82
CA ALA A 350 23.45 1.10 8.80
C ALA A 350 23.38 0.28 7.50
N VAL A 351 22.51 0.63 6.55
CA VAL A 351 22.48 0.00 5.22
C VAL A 351 23.67 0.54 4.40
N PRO A 352 24.56 -0.29 3.84
CA PRO A 352 25.62 0.19 2.96
C PRO A 352 25.05 0.90 1.71
N GLU A 353 25.78 1.88 1.16
CA GLU A 353 25.39 2.56 -0.08
C GLU A 353 25.13 1.59 -1.24
N SER A 354 25.94 0.53 -1.36
CA SER A 354 25.76 -0.53 -2.36
C SER A 354 24.48 -1.36 -2.21
N LYS A 355 23.75 -1.20 -1.10
CA LYS A 355 22.51 -1.90 -0.77
C LYS A 355 21.31 -0.96 -0.63
N PHE A 356 21.49 0.34 -0.89
CA PHE A 356 20.41 1.31 -0.91
C PHE A 356 20.18 1.79 -2.33
N SER A 357 18.98 1.57 -2.85
CA SER A 357 18.62 1.97 -4.21
C SER A 357 17.36 2.82 -4.19
N THR A 358 17.20 3.67 -5.20
CA THR A 358 16.03 4.53 -5.37
C THR A 358 15.56 4.52 -6.82
N PHE A 359 14.26 4.77 -7.01
CA PHE A 359 13.67 4.99 -8.32
C PHE A 359 12.52 6.00 -8.20
N ILE A 360 12.47 6.94 -9.14
CA ILE A 360 11.49 8.03 -9.16
C ILE A 360 10.75 7.97 -10.51
N PRO A 361 9.59 7.29 -10.60
CA PRO A 361 8.82 7.29 -11.84
C PRO A 361 8.30 8.70 -12.15
N ALA A 362 8.45 9.11 -13.42
CA ALA A 362 8.08 10.44 -13.89
C ALA A 362 6.55 10.61 -14.02
N GLU A 363 6.08 11.86 -13.93
CA GLU A 363 4.66 12.25 -13.94
C GLU A 363 3.79 11.39 -13.02
N THR A 364 4.31 10.93 -11.89
CA THR A 364 3.64 9.96 -11.02
C THR A 364 3.33 10.62 -9.68
N GLY A 365 2.06 10.58 -9.30
CA GLY A 365 1.59 11.02 -8.00
C GLY A 365 1.88 10.00 -6.90
N HIS A 366 1.22 10.16 -5.77
CA HIS A 366 1.45 9.32 -4.61
C HIS A 366 1.02 7.86 -4.81
N GLY A 367 -0.10 7.60 -5.49
CA GLY A 367 -0.57 6.26 -5.83
C GLY A 367 0.17 5.69 -7.02
N ASN A 368 1.44 5.29 -6.88
CA ASN A 368 2.29 4.79 -7.97
C ASN A 368 1.58 3.77 -8.89
N ASN A 369 0.82 2.85 -8.29
CA ASN A 369 0.16 1.73 -8.98
C ASN A 369 -1.12 2.16 -9.73
N LEU A 370 -1.53 3.42 -9.58
CA LEU A 370 -2.72 4.01 -10.19
C LEU A 370 -2.40 4.86 -11.44
N HIS A 371 -1.13 4.95 -11.82
CA HIS A 371 -0.64 5.73 -12.95
C HIS A 371 -0.27 4.85 -14.14
N LEU A 372 -0.22 5.43 -15.34
CA LEU A 372 0.20 4.72 -16.56
C LEU A 372 1.69 4.32 -16.52
N SER A 373 2.49 4.94 -15.65
CA SER A 373 3.88 4.61 -15.35
C SER A 373 4.07 3.38 -14.47
N ALA A 374 2.99 2.82 -13.88
CA ALA A 374 3.07 1.67 -12.99
C ALA A 374 3.85 0.46 -13.57
N PRO A 375 3.71 0.09 -14.87
CA PRO A 375 4.49 -1.00 -15.46
C PRO A 375 6.01 -0.80 -15.36
N GLU A 376 6.49 0.44 -15.50
CA GLU A 376 7.92 0.76 -15.37
C GLU A 376 8.39 0.55 -13.92
N ALA A 377 7.62 1.07 -12.96
CA ALA A 377 7.92 0.88 -11.53
C ALA A 377 7.94 -0.59 -11.14
N TYR A 378 6.99 -1.40 -11.65
CA TYR A 378 6.99 -2.85 -11.44
C TYR A 378 8.19 -3.55 -12.05
N GLY A 379 8.59 -3.17 -13.26
CA GLY A 379 9.81 -3.71 -13.90
C GLY A 379 11.05 -3.45 -13.05
N LYS A 380 11.23 -2.20 -12.58
CA LYS A 380 12.35 -1.84 -11.70
C LYS A 380 12.34 -2.60 -10.37
N ILE A 381 11.18 -2.78 -9.75
CA ILE A 381 11.05 -3.56 -8.52
C ILE A 381 11.41 -5.03 -8.75
N GLN A 382 10.94 -5.63 -9.85
CA GLN A 382 11.25 -7.02 -10.18
C GLN A 382 12.73 -7.23 -10.46
N ASP A 383 13.33 -6.36 -11.28
CA ASP A 383 14.75 -6.41 -11.61
C ASP A 383 15.60 -6.30 -10.33
N TRP A 384 15.21 -5.40 -9.42
CA TRP A 384 15.88 -5.25 -8.13
C TRP A 384 15.76 -6.50 -7.25
N ILE A 385 14.56 -7.09 -7.13
CA ILE A 385 14.35 -8.33 -6.36
C ILE A 385 15.16 -9.49 -6.95
N ALA A 386 15.26 -9.56 -8.28
CA ALA A 386 16.04 -10.60 -8.97
C ALA A 386 17.55 -10.50 -8.72
N GLN A 387 18.04 -9.31 -8.31
CA GLN A 387 19.45 -9.05 -8.02
C GLN A 387 19.82 -9.18 -6.53
N LEU A 388 18.85 -9.44 -5.64
CA LEU A 388 19.10 -9.80 -4.24
C LEU A 388 19.86 -11.12 -4.14
#